data_AF-A0A6N2YXE5-F1
#
_entry.id   AF-A0A6N2YXE5-F1
#
_cell.length_a   1.000
_cell.length_b   1.000
_cell.length_c   1.000
_cell.angle_alpha   90.00
_cell.angle_beta   90.00
_cell.angle_gamma   90.00
#
_symmetry.space_group_name_H-M   'P 1'
#
loop_
_entity.id
_entity.type
_entity.pdbx_description
1 polymer ?
#
loop_
_entity_poly.entity_id
_entity_poly.type
_entity_poly.pdbx_seq_one_letter_code
_entity_poly.pdbx_strand_id
1 'polypeptide(L)'
;MTPLLDKASLRSRLRDTRGFMIAEQLASIVFIGLLCVAVGVGLQVAMNSYTSITRQAQADALLQQAVEVVSDELTYARDVENSGAQTDGNPLYFTSPTRHEPAVLQSRDAGEDGIEDGIWLNAAGEQSQIVPARDGLAPKLAELSYNADNETWSFRITIASGEDVAAETAMTVKRIGS
;
A
#
# COMPACT_ATOMS: atom_id res chain seq x y z
N MET A 1 -62.90 64.03 -7.79
CA MET A 1 -62.23 63.53 -6.57
C MET A 1 -61.41 62.31 -6.97
N THR A 2 -60.16 62.55 -7.35
CA THR A 2 -59.18 61.55 -7.81
C THR A 2 -58.40 61.01 -6.60
N PRO A 3 -57.90 59.76 -6.66
CA PRO A 3 -57.55 58.96 -5.49
C PRO A 3 -56.17 59.36 -4.94
N LEU A 4 -56.13 60.03 -3.78
CA LEU A 4 -54.88 60.29 -3.05
C LEU A 4 -54.48 59.13 -2.11
N LEU A 5 -55.33 58.11 -1.99
CA LEU A 5 -55.14 56.97 -1.07
C LEU A 5 -54.17 55.89 -1.57
N ASP A 6 -53.74 55.93 -2.83
CA ASP A 6 -52.99 54.80 -3.41
C ASP A 6 -51.46 55.00 -3.40
N LYS A 7 -50.98 56.23 -3.58
CA LYS A 7 -49.54 56.51 -3.70
C LYS A 7 -48.75 56.35 -2.39
N ALA A 8 -49.33 56.73 -1.26
CA ALA A 8 -48.66 56.65 0.05
C ALA A 8 -48.55 55.19 0.53
N SER A 9 -49.61 54.40 0.31
CA SER A 9 -49.65 52.96 0.59
C SER A 9 -48.66 52.19 -0.29
N LEU A 10 -48.65 52.45 -1.60
CA LEU A 10 -47.67 51.87 -2.53
C LEU A 10 -46.23 52.23 -2.18
N ARG A 11 -45.94 53.49 -1.82
CA ARG A 11 -44.61 53.90 -1.34
C ARG A 11 -44.21 53.19 -0.04
N SER A 12 -45.13 52.99 0.89
CA SER A 12 -44.87 52.27 2.13
C SER A 12 -44.57 50.79 1.89
N ARG A 13 -45.30 50.14 0.97
CA ARG A 13 -45.06 48.75 0.59
C ARG A 13 -43.78 48.54 -0.21
N LEU A 14 -43.41 49.51 -1.06
CA LEU A 14 -42.12 49.50 -1.76
C LEU A 14 -40.93 49.77 -0.81
N ARG A 15 -41.16 50.49 0.30
CA ARG A 15 -40.15 50.73 1.34
C ARG A 15 -40.08 49.62 2.39
N ASP A 16 -40.95 48.62 2.29
CA ASP A 16 -40.96 47.48 3.21
C ASP A 16 -39.84 46.49 2.82
N THR A 17 -38.65 46.74 3.36
CA THR A 17 -37.45 45.90 3.20
C THR A 17 -37.54 44.56 3.93
N ARG A 18 -38.62 44.28 4.67
CA ARG A 18 -38.80 43.00 5.36
C ARG A 18 -38.85 41.81 4.39
N GLY A 19 -39.40 41.99 3.19
CA GLY A 19 -39.38 40.97 2.13
C GLY A 19 -37.98 40.74 1.54
N PHE A 20 -37.14 41.78 1.49
CA PHE A 20 -35.74 41.70 1.06
C PHE A 20 -34.90 40.92 2.08
N MET A 21 -35.14 41.14 3.37
CA MET A 21 -34.49 40.41 4.47
C MET A 21 -34.85 38.92 4.49
N ILE A 22 -36.10 38.54 4.20
CA ILE A 22 -36.52 37.12 4.08
C ILE A 22 -35.89 36.46 2.86
N ALA A 23 -35.85 37.15 1.72
CA ALA A 23 -35.26 36.61 0.49
C ALA A 23 -33.74 36.42 0.63
N GLU A 24 -33.04 37.36 1.24
CA GLU A 24 -31.60 37.28 1.51
C GLU A 24 -31.25 36.17 2.50
N GLN A 25 -32.10 35.97 3.51
CA GLN A 25 -31.93 34.91 4.50
C GLN A 25 -32.24 33.52 3.92
N LEU A 26 -33.23 33.41 3.02
CA LEU A 26 -33.47 32.20 2.23
C LEU A 26 -32.29 31.88 1.31
N ALA A 27 -31.76 32.89 0.61
CA ALA A 27 -30.58 32.71 -0.23
C ALA A 27 -29.38 32.24 0.60
N SER A 28 -29.16 32.81 1.78
CA SER A 28 -28.09 32.38 2.70
C SER A 28 -28.25 30.94 3.16
N ILE A 29 -29.47 30.51 3.52
CA ILE A 29 -29.76 29.12 3.89
C ILE A 29 -29.48 28.17 2.73
N VAL A 30 -29.89 28.54 1.52
CA VAL A 30 -29.61 27.74 0.32
C VAL A 30 -28.11 27.65 0.07
N PHE A 31 -27.37 28.76 0.16
CA PHE A 31 -25.91 28.75 -0.01
C PHE A 31 -25.21 27.91 1.06
N ILE A 32 -25.59 28.04 2.33
CA ILE A 32 -25.01 27.23 3.42
C ILE A 32 -25.36 25.75 3.21
N GLY A 33 -26.60 25.43 2.85
CA GLY A 33 -27.02 24.06 2.56
C GLY A 33 -26.23 23.43 1.41
N LEU A 34 -26.05 24.17 0.32
CA LEU A 34 -25.23 23.75 -0.82
C LEU A 34 -23.75 23.58 -0.43
N LEU A 35 -23.20 24.49 0.38
CA LEU A 35 -21.84 24.38 0.90
C LEU A 35 -21.67 23.14 1.79
N CYS A 36 -22.61 22.85 2.68
CA CYS A 36 -22.57 21.67 3.54
C CYS A 36 -22.56 20.37 2.71
N VAL A 37 -23.40 20.29 1.68
CA VAL A 37 -23.43 19.13 0.77
C VAL A 37 -22.11 19.01 -0.01
N ALA A 38 -21.60 20.12 -0.55
CA ALA A 38 -20.34 20.14 -1.28
C ALA A 38 -19.16 19.70 -0.40
N VAL A 39 -19.07 20.19 0.84
CA VAL A 39 -18.04 19.80 1.81
C VAL A 39 -18.17 18.34 2.21
N GLY A 40 -19.39 17.85 2.47
CA GLY A 40 -19.63 16.46 2.83
C GLY A 40 -19.16 15.48 1.75
N VAL A 41 -19.50 15.74 0.48
CA VAL A 41 -19.04 14.94 -0.65
C VAL A 41 -17.52 15.07 -0.84
N GLY A 42 -16.98 16.29 -0.74
CA GLY A 42 -15.55 16.54 -0.88
C GLY A 42 -14.69 15.81 0.15
N LEU A 43 -15.13 15.81 1.42
CA LEU A 43 -14.42 15.14 2.50
C LEU A 43 -14.43 13.61 2.32
N GLN A 44 -15.55 13.02 1.91
CA GLN A 44 -15.63 11.58 1.67
C GLN A 44 -14.66 11.13 0.57
N VAL A 45 -14.59 11.88 -0.53
CA VAL A 45 -13.65 11.60 -1.63
C VAL A 45 -12.21 11.75 -1.14
N ALA A 46 -11.90 12.81 -0.39
CA ALA A 46 -10.57 13.04 0.16
C ALA A 46 -10.14 11.91 1.12
N MET A 47 -11.03 11.43 1.97
CA MET A 47 -10.75 10.33 2.90
C MET A 47 -10.48 9.02 2.16
N ASN A 48 -11.29 8.68 1.15
CA ASN A 48 -11.07 7.48 0.35
C ASN A 48 -9.69 7.54 -0.35
N SER A 49 -9.36 8.68 -0.98
CA SER A 49 -8.07 8.90 -1.60
C SER A 49 -6.92 8.81 -0.60
N TYR A 50 -7.08 9.39 0.60
CA TYR A 50 -6.07 9.32 1.65
C TYR A 50 -5.78 7.87 2.06
N THR A 51 -6.83 7.07 2.33
CA THR A 51 -6.64 5.66 2.70
C THR A 51 -5.94 4.84 1.62
N SER A 52 -6.26 5.08 0.35
CA SER A 52 -5.60 4.43 -0.78
C SER A 52 -4.13 4.81 -0.89
N ILE A 53 -3.81 6.11 -0.77
CA ILE A 53 -2.43 6.60 -0.85
C ILE A 53 -1.59 6.07 0.31
N THR A 54 -2.13 6.10 1.53
CA THR A 54 -1.44 5.58 2.71
C THR A 54 -1.17 4.08 2.58
N ARG A 55 -2.15 3.30 2.11
CA ARG A 55 -1.96 1.85 1.89
C ARG A 55 -0.91 1.57 0.82
N GLN A 56 -0.92 2.31 -0.29
CA GLN A 56 0.11 2.18 -1.32
C GLN A 56 1.50 2.52 -0.78
N ALA A 57 1.64 3.62 -0.03
CA ALA A 57 2.91 4.01 0.57
C ALA A 57 3.43 2.96 1.56
N GLN A 58 2.54 2.31 2.33
CA GLN A 58 2.90 1.19 3.20
C GLN A 58 3.39 -0.02 2.38
N ALA A 59 2.72 -0.35 1.28
CA ALA A 59 3.13 -1.45 0.39
C ALA A 59 4.50 -1.17 -0.25
N ASP A 60 4.73 0.04 -0.73
CA ASP A 60 6.01 0.43 -1.33
C ASP A 60 7.15 0.41 -0.30
N ALA A 61 6.89 0.86 0.93
CA ALA A 61 7.87 0.80 2.03
C ALA A 61 8.22 -0.65 2.41
N LEU A 62 7.20 -1.51 2.51
CA LEU A 62 7.42 -2.93 2.80
C LEU A 62 8.16 -3.64 1.65
N LEU A 63 7.85 -3.29 0.40
CA LEU A 63 8.56 -3.79 -0.78
C LEU A 63 10.05 -3.40 -0.73
N GLN A 64 10.36 -2.14 -0.44
CA GLN A 64 11.74 -1.67 -0.33
C GLN A 64 12.51 -2.41 0.76
N GLN A 65 11.91 -2.56 1.94
CA GLN A 65 12.49 -3.33 3.03
C GLN A 65 12.73 -4.79 2.61
N ALA A 66 11.74 -5.42 1.98
CA ALA A 66 11.85 -6.81 1.56
C ALA A 66 12.96 -7.00 0.52
N VAL A 67 13.06 -6.09 -0.44
CA VAL A 67 14.13 -6.07 -1.44
C VAL A 67 15.48 -5.90 -0.79
N GLU A 68 15.64 -4.97 0.13
CA GLU A 68 16.90 -4.73 0.84
C GLU A 68 17.37 -6.00 1.57
N VAL A 69 16.50 -6.56 2.42
CA VAL A 69 16.84 -7.74 3.24
C VAL A 69 17.14 -8.96 2.37
N VAL A 70 16.31 -9.24 1.35
CA VAL A 70 16.55 -10.38 0.44
C VAL A 70 17.78 -10.16 -0.43
N SER A 71 18.01 -8.94 -0.91
CA SER A 71 19.18 -8.62 -1.74
C SER A 71 20.47 -8.79 -0.95
N ASP A 72 20.52 -8.32 0.30
CA ASP A 72 21.70 -8.46 1.16
C ASP A 72 22.01 -9.93 1.44
N GLU A 73 20.98 -10.70 1.77
CA GLU A 73 21.12 -12.13 2.04
C GLU A 73 21.69 -12.88 0.81
N LEU A 74 21.18 -12.58 -0.39
CA LEU A 74 21.60 -13.22 -1.63
C LEU A 74 22.94 -12.70 -2.18
N THR A 75 23.23 -11.40 -2.01
CA THR A 75 24.48 -10.78 -2.45
C THR A 75 25.66 -11.36 -1.69
N TYR A 76 25.51 -11.59 -0.39
CA TYR A 76 26.57 -12.11 0.47
C TYR A 76 26.46 -13.62 0.74
N ALA A 77 25.52 -14.32 0.11
CA ALA A 77 25.39 -15.77 0.15
C ALA A 77 26.69 -16.47 -0.26
N ARG A 78 27.06 -17.52 0.50
CA ARG A 78 28.22 -18.38 0.20
C ARG A 78 27.78 -19.79 -0.11
N ASP A 79 28.67 -20.60 -0.69
CA ASP A 79 28.47 -22.04 -0.91
C ASP A 79 27.08 -22.40 -1.47
N VAL A 80 26.73 -21.86 -2.63
CA VAL A 80 25.42 -22.13 -3.27
C VAL A 80 25.44 -23.53 -3.87
N GLU A 81 24.56 -24.41 -3.39
CA GLU A 81 24.60 -25.84 -3.71
C GLU A 81 24.05 -26.17 -5.11
N ASN A 82 23.07 -25.39 -5.60
CA ASN A 82 22.33 -25.65 -6.84
C ASN A 82 22.21 -24.39 -7.71
N SER A 83 21.80 -24.57 -8.97
CA SER A 83 21.51 -23.48 -9.90
C SER A 83 20.16 -23.69 -10.61
N GLY A 84 19.69 -22.68 -11.34
CA GLY A 84 18.39 -22.66 -11.98
C GLY A 84 17.30 -22.06 -11.07
N ALA A 85 16.04 -22.33 -11.42
CA ALA A 85 14.89 -21.84 -10.67
C ALA A 85 14.66 -22.67 -9.40
N GLN A 86 14.32 -21.99 -8.32
CA GLN A 86 13.89 -22.62 -7.08
C GLN A 86 12.52 -23.25 -7.26
N THR A 87 12.39 -24.51 -6.87
CA THR A 87 11.13 -25.27 -6.82
C THR A 87 11.16 -26.20 -5.61
N ASP A 88 10.03 -26.81 -5.25
CA ASP A 88 9.99 -27.79 -4.14
C ASP A 88 10.93 -28.98 -4.36
N GLY A 89 11.20 -29.35 -5.61
CA GLY A 89 12.17 -30.39 -5.98
C GLY A 89 13.60 -29.88 -6.19
N ASN A 90 13.82 -28.56 -6.17
CA ASN A 90 15.11 -27.90 -6.34
C ASN A 90 15.23 -26.70 -5.39
N PRO A 91 15.34 -26.92 -4.06
CA PRO A 91 15.63 -25.84 -3.13
C PRO A 91 17.04 -25.29 -3.40
N LEU A 92 17.17 -23.96 -3.44
CA LEU A 92 18.45 -23.29 -3.61
C LEU A 92 19.04 -23.03 -2.22
N TYR A 93 19.77 -24.02 -1.70
CA TYR A 93 20.52 -23.86 -0.46
C TYR A 93 21.77 -23.00 -0.66
N PHE A 94 22.03 -22.14 0.32
CA PHE A 94 23.23 -21.33 0.41
C PHE A 94 23.59 -21.12 1.88
N THR A 95 24.87 -20.84 2.16
CA THR A 95 25.30 -20.42 3.50
C THR A 95 24.90 -18.96 3.72
N SER A 96 24.00 -18.73 4.67
CA SER A 96 23.50 -17.41 5.05
C SER A 96 24.62 -16.51 5.59
N PRO A 97 24.79 -15.27 5.10
CA PRO A 97 25.71 -14.31 5.69
C PRO A 97 25.32 -13.89 7.11
N THR A 98 24.03 -13.91 7.47
CA THR A 98 23.54 -13.50 8.79
C THR A 98 23.55 -14.64 9.80
N ARG A 99 23.18 -15.86 9.38
CA ARG A 99 23.11 -17.04 10.26
C ARG A 99 24.38 -17.88 10.28
N HIS A 100 25.23 -17.76 9.25
CA HIS A 100 26.46 -18.53 9.08
C HIS A 100 26.25 -20.06 8.98
N GLU A 101 25.07 -20.48 8.53
CA GLU A 101 24.68 -21.87 8.33
C GLU A 101 23.91 -22.03 7.00
N PRO A 102 23.81 -23.25 6.46
CA PRO A 102 23.01 -23.52 5.26
C PRO A 102 21.55 -23.13 5.49
N ALA A 103 21.00 -22.36 4.55
CA ALA A 103 19.66 -21.82 4.60
C ALA A 103 19.01 -21.80 3.21
N VAL A 104 17.68 -21.70 3.19
CA VAL A 104 16.88 -21.48 1.99
C VAL A 104 15.86 -20.37 2.25
N LEU A 105 15.64 -19.52 1.24
CA LEU A 105 14.61 -18.49 1.29
C LEU A 105 13.30 -19.05 0.78
N GLN A 106 12.22 -18.88 1.54
CA GLN A 106 10.89 -19.34 1.16
C GLN A 106 9.84 -18.32 1.56
N SER A 107 8.81 -18.18 0.73
CA SER A 107 7.57 -17.53 1.13
C SER A 107 6.66 -18.59 1.72
N ARG A 108 5.96 -18.27 2.80
CA ARG A 108 4.93 -19.16 3.34
C ARG A 108 3.63 -18.41 3.47
N ASP A 109 2.55 -19.08 3.06
CA ASP A 109 1.19 -18.60 3.23
C ASP A 109 0.65 -19.09 4.58
N ALA A 110 -0.05 -18.21 5.29
CA ALA A 110 -0.72 -18.49 6.54
C ALA A 110 -1.88 -19.46 6.29
N GLY A 111 -1.61 -20.75 6.49
CA GLY A 111 -2.62 -21.78 6.28
C GLY A 111 -2.19 -23.21 6.58
N GLU A 112 -0.89 -23.51 6.51
CA GLU A 112 -0.46 -24.91 6.61
C GLU A 112 -0.12 -25.38 8.03
N ASP A 113 0.45 -24.53 8.88
CA ASP A 113 0.98 -24.94 10.20
C ASP A 113 0.88 -23.86 11.31
N GLY A 114 0.00 -22.85 11.15
CA GLY A 114 -0.09 -21.72 12.10
C GLY A 114 1.07 -20.71 11.98
N ILE A 115 1.79 -20.75 10.87
CA ILE A 115 2.90 -19.85 10.55
C ILE A 115 2.36 -18.59 9.88
N GLU A 116 2.92 -17.43 10.25
CA GLU A 116 2.50 -16.13 9.72
C GLU A 116 3.02 -15.88 8.30
N ASP A 117 2.23 -15.14 7.51
CA ASP A 117 2.60 -14.70 6.17
C ASP A 117 3.93 -13.93 6.19
N GLY A 118 4.81 -14.24 5.25
CA GLY A 118 6.01 -13.46 5.03
C GLY A 118 7.12 -14.21 4.29
N ILE A 119 8.28 -13.56 4.23
CA ILE A 119 9.50 -14.15 3.69
C ILE A 119 10.30 -14.72 4.85
N TRP A 120 10.60 -16.00 4.74
CA TRP A 120 11.30 -16.81 5.73
C TRP A 120 12.68 -17.22 5.22
N LEU A 121 13.64 -17.17 6.13
CA LEU A 121 14.95 -17.77 5.99
C LEU A 121 14.97 -19.03 6.85
N ASN A 122 14.92 -20.17 6.19
CA ASN A 122 14.90 -21.48 6.84
C ASN A 122 16.31 -22.02 6.89
N ALA A 123 16.95 -21.87 8.05
CA ALA A 123 18.28 -22.39 8.32
C ALA A 123 18.21 -23.73 9.07
N ALA A 124 19.27 -24.53 8.99
CA ALA A 124 19.32 -25.85 9.59
C ALA A 124 19.01 -25.86 11.10
N GLY A 125 19.42 -24.81 11.84
CA GLY A 125 19.19 -24.68 13.27
C GLY A 125 17.84 -24.06 13.66
N GLU A 126 17.30 -23.15 12.85
CA GLU A 126 16.08 -22.39 13.19
C GLU A 126 15.44 -21.73 11.96
N GLN A 127 14.11 -21.63 11.97
CA GLN A 127 13.37 -20.85 10.99
C GLN A 127 13.25 -19.40 11.46
N SER A 128 13.58 -18.44 10.59
CA SER A 128 13.54 -17.02 10.88
C SER A 128 12.66 -16.29 9.88
N GLN A 129 11.65 -15.56 10.36
CA GLN A 129 10.94 -14.62 9.51
C GLN A 129 11.82 -13.38 9.31
N ILE A 130 12.26 -13.13 8.08
CA ILE A 130 13.15 -12.00 7.77
C ILE A 130 12.35 -10.78 7.28
N VAL A 131 11.18 -11.01 6.69
CA VAL A 131 10.23 -9.96 6.31
C VAL A 131 8.82 -10.39 6.73
N PRO A 132 8.29 -9.86 7.85
CA PRO A 132 6.95 -10.22 8.32
C PRO A 132 5.85 -9.47 7.56
N ALA A 133 4.66 -10.08 7.48
CA ALA A 133 3.45 -9.36 7.09
C ALA A 133 3.09 -8.26 8.10
N ARG A 134 2.61 -7.12 7.59
CA ARG A 134 2.25 -5.94 8.40
C ARG A 134 1.07 -5.20 7.79
N ASP A 135 0.19 -4.66 8.62
CA ASP A 135 -0.94 -3.82 8.18
C ASP A 135 -1.86 -4.48 7.11
N GLY A 136 -1.99 -5.82 7.14
CA GLY A 136 -2.75 -6.57 6.14
C GLY A 136 -2.07 -6.70 4.77
N LEU A 137 -0.76 -6.43 4.72
CA LEU A 137 0.12 -6.61 3.57
C LEU A 137 1.08 -7.78 3.83
N ALA A 138 1.17 -8.69 2.88
CA ALA A 138 1.97 -9.91 2.98
C ALA A 138 3.07 -9.93 1.90
N PRO A 139 4.36 -9.90 2.28
CA PRO A 139 5.46 -9.98 1.33
C PRO A 139 5.68 -11.43 0.89
N LYS A 140 5.87 -11.62 -0.42
CA LYS A 140 6.15 -12.92 -1.03
C LYS A 140 7.35 -12.80 -1.96
N LEU A 141 8.34 -13.63 -1.73
CA LEU A 141 9.38 -14.00 -2.67
C LEU A 141 8.85 -15.00 -3.71
N ALA A 142 9.02 -14.67 -4.98
CA ALA A 142 8.64 -15.48 -6.14
C ALA A 142 9.78 -15.51 -7.17
N GLU A 143 9.73 -16.48 -8.08
CA GLU A 143 10.65 -16.56 -9.22
C GLU A 143 12.15 -16.53 -8.84
N LEU A 144 12.51 -16.99 -7.63
CA LEU A 144 13.91 -17.04 -7.20
C LEU A 144 14.69 -18.03 -8.07
N SER A 145 15.81 -17.57 -8.62
CA SER A 145 16.71 -18.38 -9.43
C SER A 145 18.16 -17.95 -9.27
N TYR A 146 19.07 -18.91 -9.44
CA TYR A 146 20.51 -18.67 -9.41
C TYR A 146 21.17 -19.09 -10.72
N ASN A 147 21.96 -18.21 -11.30
CA ASN A 147 22.82 -18.52 -12.44
C ASN A 147 24.26 -18.64 -11.94
N ALA A 148 24.81 -19.86 -11.96
CA ALA A 148 26.18 -20.13 -11.52
C ALA A 148 27.25 -19.60 -12.49
N ASP A 149 26.97 -19.52 -13.80
CA ASP A 149 27.93 -19.04 -14.80
C ASP A 149 28.25 -17.55 -14.59
N ASN A 150 27.22 -16.78 -14.22
CA ASN A 150 27.33 -15.35 -13.98
C ASN A 150 27.31 -14.99 -12.49
N GLU A 151 27.19 -15.97 -11.60
CA GLU A 151 26.99 -15.81 -10.15
C GLU A 151 25.93 -14.74 -9.80
N THR A 152 24.81 -14.77 -10.51
CA THR A 152 23.71 -13.80 -10.32
C THR A 152 22.49 -14.49 -9.78
N TRP A 153 21.86 -13.85 -8.80
CA TRP A 153 20.52 -14.18 -8.33
C TRP A 153 19.50 -13.31 -9.05
N SER A 154 18.41 -13.92 -9.50
CA SER A 154 17.23 -13.21 -10.01
C SER A 154 16.01 -13.62 -9.21
N PHE A 155 15.21 -12.64 -8.79
CA PHE A 155 14.03 -12.89 -7.96
C PHE A 155 12.99 -11.80 -8.14
N ARG A 156 11.75 -12.11 -7.78
CA ARG A 156 10.63 -11.17 -7.69
C ARG A 156 10.12 -11.10 -6.27
N ILE A 157 9.80 -9.90 -5.81
CA ILE A 157 9.05 -9.70 -4.56
C ILE A 157 7.71 -9.08 -4.90
N THR A 158 6.64 -9.65 -4.35
CA THR A 158 5.29 -9.11 -4.42
C THR A 158 4.78 -8.81 -3.02
N ILE A 159 4.05 -7.71 -2.87
CA ILE A 159 3.32 -7.36 -1.66
C ILE A 159 1.84 -7.61 -1.93
N ALA A 160 1.32 -8.69 -1.36
CA ALA A 160 -0.09 -9.04 -1.45
C ALA A 160 -0.92 -8.23 -0.45
N SER A 161 -2.13 -7.90 -0.84
CA SER A 161 -3.12 -7.17 -0.06
C SER A 161 -4.46 -7.91 -0.20
N GLY A 162 -4.61 -9.01 0.54
CA GLY A 162 -5.68 -9.98 0.28
C GLY A 162 -5.38 -10.75 -1.01
N GLU A 163 -6.30 -10.72 -1.97
CA GLU A 163 -6.13 -11.40 -3.28
C GLU A 163 -5.39 -10.53 -4.31
N ASP A 164 -5.24 -9.22 -4.05
CA ASP A 164 -4.61 -8.27 -4.97
C ASP A 164 -3.12 -8.10 -4.70
N VAL A 165 -2.36 -7.74 -5.74
CA VAL A 165 -0.96 -7.31 -5.62
C VAL A 165 -0.93 -5.80 -5.48
N ALA A 166 -0.48 -5.31 -4.32
CA ALA A 166 -0.37 -3.87 -4.04
C ALA A 166 0.92 -3.25 -4.58
N ALA A 167 2.01 -4.01 -4.56
CA ALA A 167 3.30 -3.59 -5.12
C ALA A 167 4.11 -4.82 -5.55
N GLU A 168 4.95 -4.67 -6.57
CA GLU A 168 5.87 -5.72 -6.98
C GLU A 168 7.15 -5.14 -7.58
N THR A 169 8.24 -5.92 -7.51
CA THR A 169 9.45 -5.63 -8.27
C THR A 169 10.23 -6.89 -8.58
N ALA A 170 10.97 -6.87 -9.69
CA ALA A 170 11.92 -7.90 -10.06
C ALA A 170 13.34 -7.33 -9.95
N MET A 171 14.24 -8.10 -9.35
CA MET A 171 15.62 -7.72 -9.10
C MET A 171 16.58 -8.77 -9.64
N THR A 172 17.79 -8.33 -9.97
CA THR A 172 18.92 -9.21 -10.23
C THR A 172 20.14 -8.67 -9.51
N VAL A 173 20.73 -9.48 -8.64
CA VAL A 173 21.89 -9.11 -7.82
C VAL A 173 23.05 -10.04 -8.11
N LYS A 174 24.26 -9.49 -8.15
CA LYS A 174 25.49 -10.25 -8.34
C LYS A 174 25.96 -10.74 -6.96
N ARG A 175 26.19 -12.04 -6.83
CA ARG A 175 26.79 -12.64 -5.63
C ARG A 175 28.25 -12.19 -5.51
N ILE A 176 28.64 -11.78 -4.31
CA ILE A 176 30.00 -11.33 -3.96
C ILE A 176 30.66 -12.30 -2.95
N GLY A 177 29.87 -13.15 -2.28
CA GLY A 177 30.39 -14.18 -1.38
C GLY A 177 31.16 -15.25 -2.13
N SER A 178 32.48 -15.30 -1.95
CA SER A 178 33.37 -16.37 -2.43
C SER A 178 33.45 -17.53 -1.44
#